data_AF-X6ETB6-F1
#
_entry.id   AF-X6ETB6-F1
#
_cell.length_a   1.000
_cell.length_b   1.000
_cell.length_c   1.000
_cell.angle_alpha   90.00
_cell.angle_beta   90.00
_cell.angle_gamma   90.00
#
_symmetry.space_group_name_H-M   'P 1'
#
loop_
_entity.id
_entity.type
_entity.pdbx_description
1 polymer ?
#
loop_
_entity_poly.entity_id
_entity_poly.type
_entity_poly.pdbx_seq_one_letter_code
_entity_poly.pdbx_strand_id
1 'polypeptide(L)'
;MALYEHVFLARQDLSQQQVDALVEQYKGVISANGGSVGRVENWGLKSLTYRVNKNRKAYYTLMDLTCPPAALNEMERQMGLSEDVLRFLTIKVEAHEEGPSAMMQKREERSERGGFGDRDRGDRPARSFGDRGDRGPRSFGDREGGDRGPRRPREGFEGGAE
;
A
#
# COMPACT_ATOMS: atom_id res chain seq x y z
N MET A 1 -25.24 19.21 -13.36
CA MET A 1 -25.11 18.01 -12.49
C MET A 1 -23.99 18.28 -11.50
N ALA A 2 -24.08 17.73 -10.29
CA ALA A 2 -23.01 17.88 -9.31
C ALA A 2 -21.82 17.00 -9.70
N LEU A 3 -20.63 17.51 -9.44
CA LEU A 3 -19.37 16.80 -9.63
C LEU A 3 -18.92 16.28 -8.27
N TYR A 4 -18.43 15.05 -8.24
CA TYR A 4 -17.92 14.43 -7.04
C TYR A 4 -16.60 13.73 -7.33
N GLU A 5 -15.68 13.80 -6.37
CA GLU A 5 -14.53 12.93 -6.31
C GLU A 5 -14.81 11.86 -5.26
N HIS A 6 -14.65 10.61 -5.66
CA HIS A 6 -14.90 9.47 -4.81
C HIS A 6 -13.64 8.63 -4.68
N VAL A 7 -13.19 8.44 -3.45
CA VAL A 7 -12.06 7.59 -3.13
C VAL A 7 -12.53 6.44 -2.25
N PHE A 8 -12.22 5.22 -2.63
CA PHE A 8 -12.46 4.05 -1.79
C PHE A 8 -11.21 3.20 -1.60
N LEU A 9 -11.21 2.49 -0.48
CA LEU A 9 -10.15 1.59 -0.04
C LEU A 9 -10.69 0.17 -0.07
N ALA A 10 -10.16 -0.69 -0.93
CA ALA A 10 -10.50 -2.10 -0.95
C ALA A 10 -9.53 -2.93 -0.10
N ARG A 11 -9.98 -4.10 0.38
CA ARG A 11 -9.17 -5.03 1.20
C ARG A 11 -7.87 -5.43 0.47
N GLN A 12 -6.81 -5.67 1.25
CA GLN A 12 -5.51 -6.11 0.73
C GLN A 12 -5.50 -7.55 0.17
N ASP A 13 -6.49 -8.36 0.55
CA ASP A 13 -6.56 -9.78 0.16
C ASP A 13 -7.13 -9.96 -1.26
N LEU A 14 -7.67 -8.88 -1.84
CA LEU A 14 -8.21 -8.88 -3.19
C LEU A 14 -7.09 -8.81 -4.22
N SER A 15 -7.28 -9.50 -5.34
CA SER A 15 -6.41 -9.34 -6.50
C SER A 15 -6.72 -8.02 -7.22
N GLN A 16 -5.75 -7.53 -8.00
CA GLN A 16 -5.93 -6.34 -8.84
C GLN A 16 -7.17 -6.49 -9.75
N GLN A 17 -7.39 -7.67 -10.33
CA GLN A 17 -8.54 -7.96 -11.18
C GLN A 17 -9.88 -7.87 -10.44
N GLN A 18 -9.92 -8.29 -9.17
CA GLN A 18 -11.12 -8.17 -8.35
C GLN A 18 -11.42 -6.71 -8.00
N VAL A 19 -10.37 -5.89 -7.77
CA VAL A 19 -10.53 -4.45 -7.57
C VAL A 19 -11.08 -3.79 -8.84
N ASP A 20 -10.56 -4.15 -10.01
CA ASP A 20 -11.05 -3.60 -11.28
C ASP A 20 -12.50 -4.05 -11.54
N ALA A 21 -12.88 -5.28 -11.17
CA ALA A 21 -14.27 -5.75 -11.25
C ALA A 21 -15.21 -4.95 -10.33
N LEU A 22 -14.79 -4.61 -9.10
CA LEU A 22 -15.55 -3.75 -8.19
C LEU A 22 -15.73 -2.35 -8.79
N VAL A 23 -14.69 -1.79 -9.40
CA VAL A 23 -14.76 -0.51 -10.10
C VAL A 23 -15.82 -0.56 -11.22
N GLU A 24 -15.80 -1.60 -12.05
CA GLU A 24 -16.79 -1.76 -13.13
C GLU A 24 -18.21 -1.96 -12.59
N GLN A 25 -18.39 -2.68 -11.48
CA GLN A 25 -19.68 -2.79 -10.81
C GLN A 25 -20.22 -1.43 -10.39
N TYR A 26 -19.42 -0.61 -9.71
CA TYR A 26 -19.87 0.70 -9.24
C TYR A 26 -20.06 1.70 -10.39
N LYS A 27 -19.25 1.64 -11.45
CA LYS A 27 -19.51 2.36 -12.70
C LYS A 27 -20.88 2.01 -13.28
N GLY A 28 -21.23 0.72 -13.29
CA GLY A 28 -22.54 0.24 -13.74
C GLY A 28 -23.69 0.83 -12.93
N VAL A 29 -23.57 0.87 -11.60
CA VAL A 29 -24.59 1.46 -10.71
C VAL A 29 -24.81 2.95 -10.99
N ILE A 30 -23.72 3.71 -11.19
CA ILE A 30 -23.81 5.14 -11.50
C ILE A 30 -24.44 5.34 -12.88
N SER A 31 -24.04 4.55 -13.87
CA SER A 31 -24.55 4.64 -15.23
C SER A 31 -26.04 4.30 -15.31
N ALA A 32 -26.48 3.28 -14.56
CA ALA A 32 -27.90 2.90 -14.46
C ALA A 32 -28.77 3.99 -13.83
N ASN A 33 -28.22 4.80 -12.93
CA ASN A 33 -28.91 5.89 -12.25
C ASN A 33 -28.71 7.26 -12.94
N GLY A 34 -28.29 7.27 -14.21
CA GLY A 34 -28.20 8.48 -15.03
C GLY A 34 -27.01 9.39 -14.70
N GLY A 35 -25.96 8.86 -14.09
CA GLY A 35 -24.67 9.53 -13.94
C GLY A 35 -23.64 9.07 -14.96
N SER A 36 -22.55 9.82 -15.09
CA SER A 36 -21.35 9.41 -15.83
C SER A 36 -20.14 9.33 -14.90
N VAL A 37 -19.25 8.40 -15.22
CA VAL A 37 -17.94 8.30 -14.60
C VAL A 37 -16.94 8.91 -15.57
N GLY A 38 -16.18 9.89 -15.11
CA GLY A 38 -15.10 10.50 -15.86
C GLY A 38 -13.86 9.64 -15.74
N ARG A 39 -12.86 10.16 -15.03
CA ARG A 39 -11.59 9.47 -14.83
C ARG A 39 -11.67 8.47 -13.69
N VAL A 40 -10.97 7.35 -13.86
CA VAL A 40 -10.71 6.39 -12.78
C VAL A 40 -9.23 6.17 -12.68
N GLU A 41 -8.67 6.40 -11.49
CA GLU A 41 -7.26 6.18 -11.21
C GLU A 41 -7.09 5.09 -10.15
N ASN A 42 -6.41 4.01 -10.51
CA ASN A 42 -6.01 2.99 -9.55
C ASN A 42 -4.61 3.29 -9.04
N TRP A 43 -4.50 3.65 -7.76
CA TRP A 43 -3.23 3.98 -7.13
C TRP A 43 -2.47 2.73 -6.64
N GLY A 44 -3.06 1.55 -6.79
CA GLY A 44 -2.51 0.27 -6.38
C GLY A 44 -2.54 0.06 -4.86
N LEU A 45 -1.76 -0.93 -4.41
CA LEU A 45 -1.66 -1.32 -3.00
C LEU A 45 -0.78 -0.32 -2.23
N LYS A 46 -1.36 0.40 -1.27
CA LYS A 46 -0.66 1.33 -0.39
C LYS A 46 -0.77 0.94 1.07
N SER A 47 0.22 1.30 1.88
CA SER A 47 0.21 1.08 3.33
C SER A 47 -0.64 2.11 4.04
N LEU A 48 -1.50 1.65 4.95
CA LEU A 48 -2.30 2.50 5.82
C LEU A 48 -1.46 3.00 7.00
N THR A 49 -1.68 4.24 7.43
CA THR A 49 -1.01 4.82 8.62
C THR A 49 -1.35 4.05 9.89
N TYR A 50 -2.58 3.50 9.98
CA TYR A 50 -3.05 2.66 11.07
C TYR A 50 -3.89 1.49 10.54
N ARG A 51 -4.17 0.51 11.41
CA ARG A 51 -4.96 -0.67 11.03
C ARG A 51 -6.43 -0.29 10.88
N VAL A 52 -7.03 -0.61 9.74
CA VAL A 52 -8.49 -0.51 9.53
C VAL A 52 -9.00 -1.93 9.29
N ASN A 53 -9.97 -2.38 10.09
CA ASN A 53 -10.50 -3.75 10.05
C ASN A 53 -9.40 -4.82 9.95
N LYS A 54 -8.36 -4.68 10.79
CA LYS A 54 -7.17 -5.55 10.86
C LYS A 54 -6.22 -5.48 9.65
N ASN A 55 -6.54 -4.74 8.59
CA ASN A 55 -5.69 -4.56 7.42
C ASN A 55 -4.63 -3.47 7.64
N ARG A 56 -3.40 -3.71 7.15
CA ARG A 56 -2.28 -2.75 7.17
C ARG A 56 -2.02 -2.12 5.81
N LYS A 57 -2.56 -2.71 4.74
CA LYS A 57 -2.51 -2.20 3.38
C LYS A 57 -3.92 -2.20 2.80
N ALA A 58 -4.13 -1.42 1.74
CA ALA A 58 -5.38 -1.39 0.99
C ALA A 58 -5.10 -0.98 -0.46
N TYR A 59 -5.97 -1.41 -1.36
CA TYR A 59 -5.98 -0.88 -2.72
C TYR A 59 -6.74 0.44 -2.72
N TYR A 60 -6.13 1.47 -3.30
CA TYR A 60 -6.74 2.79 -3.38
C TYR A 60 -7.20 3.05 -4.81
N THR A 61 -8.43 3.51 -4.93
CA THR A 61 -9.00 3.90 -6.22
C THR A 61 -9.71 5.24 -6.08
N LEU A 62 -9.41 6.14 -7.01
CA LEU A 62 -10.08 7.42 -7.20
C LEU A 62 -11.02 7.31 -8.40
N MET A 63 -12.21 7.88 -8.28
CA MET A 63 -13.21 7.96 -9.34
C MET A 63 -13.80 9.37 -9.38
N ASP A 64 -13.76 9.97 -10.56
CA ASP A 64 -14.39 11.27 -10.82
C ASP A 64 -15.80 11.01 -11.34
N LEU A 65 -16.79 11.50 -10.61
CA LEU A 65 -18.20 11.19 -10.83
C LEU A 65 -18.96 12.46 -11.21
N THR A 66 -19.85 12.32 -12.18
CA THR A 66 -20.83 13.34 -12.54
C THR A 66 -22.21 12.71 -12.45
N CYS A 67 -22.91 12.91 -11.34
CA CYS A 67 -24.17 12.18 -11.10
C CYS A 67 -25.16 12.98 -10.25
N PRO A 68 -26.46 12.63 -10.30
CA PRO A 68 -27.43 13.13 -9.33
C PRO A 68 -27.17 12.53 -7.94
N PRO A 69 -27.56 13.21 -6.85
CA PRO A 69 -27.31 12.73 -5.48
C PRO A 69 -27.97 11.36 -5.18
N ALA A 70 -29.07 11.02 -5.86
CA ALA A 70 -29.70 9.72 -5.73
C ALA A 70 -28.79 8.56 -6.19
N ALA A 71 -28.07 8.74 -7.31
CA ALA A 71 -27.13 7.76 -7.83
C ALA A 71 -25.95 7.54 -6.87
N LEU A 72 -25.46 8.64 -6.29
CA LEU A 72 -24.37 8.63 -5.33
C LEU A 72 -24.76 7.84 -4.06
N ASN A 73 -25.93 8.14 -3.50
CA ASN A 73 -26.42 7.47 -2.29
C ASN A 73 -26.62 5.96 -2.51
N GLU A 74 -27.07 5.55 -3.69
CA GLU A 74 -27.23 4.13 -4.00
C GLU A 74 -25.87 3.41 -4.11
N MET A 75 -24.88 4.04 -4.73
CA MET A 75 -23.51 3.52 -4.77
C MET A 75 -22.93 3.40 -3.36
N GLU A 76 -23.02 4.44 -2.53
CA GLU A 76 -22.52 4.43 -1.15
C GLU A 76 -23.21 3.36 -0.29
N ARG A 77 -24.52 3.16 -0.50
CA ARG A 77 -25.27 2.09 0.17
C ARG A 77 -24.72 0.71 -0.21
N GLN A 78 -24.47 0.46 -1.49
CA GLN A 78 -23.89 -0.82 -1.93
C GLN A 78 -22.47 -1.02 -1.42
N MET A 79 -21.65 0.04 -1.41
CA MET A 79 -20.30 -0.01 -0.84
C MET A 79 -20.31 -0.28 0.66
N GLY A 80 -21.24 0.31 1.42
CA GLY A 80 -21.39 0.06 2.86
C GLY A 80 -21.85 -1.36 3.20
N LEU A 81 -22.54 -2.03 2.27
CA LEU A 81 -22.94 -3.44 2.40
C LEU A 81 -21.81 -4.40 1.98
N SER A 82 -20.85 -3.94 1.20
CA SER A 82 -19.76 -4.76 0.70
C SER A 82 -18.65 -4.92 1.75
N GLU A 83 -18.34 -6.15 2.11
CA GLU A 83 -17.21 -6.45 3.01
C GLU A 83 -15.85 -6.20 2.37
N ASP A 84 -15.82 -6.03 1.05
CA ASP A 84 -14.61 -5.79 0.27
C ASP A 84 -14.10 -4.34 0.38
N VAL A 85 -14.97 -3.42 0.76
CA VAL A 85 -14.65 -2.00 0.94
C VAL A 85 -14.39 -1.72 2.42
N LEU A 86 -13.20 -1.21 2.72
CA LEU A 86 -12.80 -0.86 4.08
C LEU A 86 -13.30 0.52 4.50
N ARG A 87 -13.21 1.48 3.58
CA ARG A 87 -13.60 2.87 3.79
C ARG A 87 -13.76 3.54 2.44
N PHE A 88 -14.67 4.50 2.38
CA PHE A 88 -14.80 5.40 1.25
C PHE A 88 -14.94 6.84 1.76
N LEU A 89 -14.65 7.79 0.87
CA LEU A 89 -14.86 9.21 1.08
C LEU A 89 -15.32 9.81 -0.24
N THR A 90 -16.44 10.51 -0.18
CA THR A 90 -16.98 11.27 -1.30
C THR A 90 -16.88 12.75 -0.98
N ILE A 91 -16.36 13.54 -1.92
CA ILE A 91 -16.26 14.99 -1.81
C ILE A 91 -16.99 15.60 -3.01
N LYS A 92 -17.83 16.60 -2.75
CA LYS A 92 -18.43 17.42 -3.82
C LYS A 92 -17.41 18.46 -4.28
N VAL A 93 -17.14 18.51 -5.57
CA VAL A 93 -16.18 19.44 -6.18
C VAL A 93 -16.88 20.41 -7.13
N GLU A 94 -16.27 21.56 -7.37
CA GLU A 94 -16.77 22.57 -8.31
C GLU A 94 -16.30 22.28 -9.75
N ALA A 95 -15.12 21.70 -9.90
CA ALA A 95 -14.53 21.27 -11.17
C ALA A 95 -13.68 20.00 -10.94
N HIS A 96 -13.56 19.16 -11.96
CA HIS A 96 -12.65 18.01 -11.95
C HIS A 96 -11.24 18.46 -12.37
N GLU A 97 -10.20 18.03 -11.66
CA GLU A 97 -8.82 18.31 -12.06
C GLU A 97 -8.41 17.44 -13.25
N GLU A 98 -8.04 18.04 -14.38
CA GLU A 98 -7.74 17.32 -15.64
C GLU A 98 -6.31 16.73 -15.72
N GLY A 99 -5.48 16.89 -14.68
CA GLY A 99 -4.10 16.36 -14.62
C GLY A 99 -3.98 15.11 -13.73
N PRO A 100 -2.99 14.22 -13.96
CA PRO A 100 -2.80 13.02 -13.14
C PRO A 100 -2.74 13.41 -11.65
N SER A 101 -3.43 12.66 -10.78
CA SER A 101 -3.44 13.04 -9.35
C SER A 101 -2.02 13.10 -8.77
N ALA A 102 -1.83 13.90 -7.72
CA ALA A 102 -0.53 14.01 -7.02
C ALA A 102 0.04 12.63 -6.59
N MET A 103 -0.85 11.65 -6.38
CA MET A 103 -0.49 10.27 -6.06
C MET A 103 0.11 9.49 -7.22
N MET A 104 -0.26 9.79 -8.47
CA MET A 104 0.30 9.20 -9.69
C MET A 104 1.56 9.95 -10.15
N GLN A 105 1.56 11.30 -10.08
CA GLN A 105 2.71 12.13 -10.45
C GLN A 105 3.99 11.75 -9.68
N LYS A 106 3.87 11.53 -8.36
CA LYS A 106 5.02 11.14 -7.52
C LYS A 106 5.61 9.77 -7.88
N ARG A 107 4.81 8.87 -8.47
CA ARG A 107 5.29 7.56 -8.92
C ARG A 107 6.14 7.70 -10.17
N GLU A 108 5.70 8.53 -11.11
CA GLU A 108 6.37 8.78 -12.39
C GLU A 108 7.74 9.46 -12.18
N GLU A 109 7.79 10.52 -11.36
CA GLU A 109 9.04 11.21 -11.03
C GLU A 109 10.07 10.27 -10.37
N ARG A 110 9.60 9.32 -9.54
CA ARG A 110 10.48 8.32 -8.92
C ARG A 110 11.00 7.29 -9.93
N SER A 111 10.19 6.86 -10.90
CA SER A 111 10.66 5.96 -11.96
C SER A 111 11.66 6.65 -12.89
N GLU A 112 11.48 7.93 -13.18
CA GLU A 112 12.38 8.70 -14.03
C GLU A 112 13.75 8.95 -13.36
N ARG A 113 13.78 9.08 -12.03
CA ARG A 113 15.03 9.13 -11.25
C ARG A 113 15.67 7.75 -11.02
N GLY A 114 14.98 6.66 -11.38
CA GLY A 114 15.36 5.27 -11.11
C GLY A 114 16.10 4.58 -12.25
N GLY A 115 17.16 5.21 -12.77
CA GLY A 115 18.05 4.64 -13.79
C GLY A 115 19.52 4.61 -13.36
N PHE A 116 19.81 4.45 -12.05
CA PHE A 116 21.18 4.25 -11.55
C PHE A 116 21.48 2.75 -11.48
N GLY A 117 21.82 2.16 -12.62
CA GLY A 117 22.12 0.72 -12.68
C GLY A 117 22.97 0.22 -13.85
N ASP A 118 23.23 1.04 -14.87
CA ASP A 118 23.95 0.56 -16.08
C ASP A 118 24.91 1.60 -16.67
N ARG A 119 25.61 2.36 -15.81
CA ARG A 119 26.81 3.11 -16.20
C ARG A 119 27.92 2.82 -15.20
N ASP A 120 29.06 2.38 -15.73
CA ASP A 120 30.33 2.16 -15.04
C ASP A 120 30.51 0.85 -14.25
N ARG A 121 30.29 -0.27 -14.95
CA ARG A 121 31.07 -1.51 -14.72
C ARG A 121 32.26 -1.61 -15.69
N GLY A 122 32.84 -0.47 -16.07
CA GLY A 122 34.13 -0.37 -16.77
C GLY A 122 35.16 0.28 -15.83
N ASP A 123 36.38 -0.26 -15.79
CA ASP A 123 37.54 0.33 -15.12
C ASP A 123 37.62 0.29 -13.58
N ARG A 124 37.46 -0.90 -12.98
CA ARG A 124 38.33 -1.25 -11.84
C ARG A 124 39.44 -2.17 -12.33
N PRO A 125 40.70 -1.71 -12.42
CA PRO A 125 41.81 -2.59 -12.76
C PRO A 125 41.93 -3.67 -11.68
N ALA A 126 42.11 -4.91 -12.13
CA ALA A 126 42.34 -6.06 -11.27
C ALA A 126 43.52 -5.75 -10.33
N ARG A 127 43.23 -5.56 -9.04
CA ARG A 127 44.29 -5.50 -8.03
C ARG A 127 44.87 -6.90 -7.93
N SER A 128 46.02 -7.05 -8.59
CA SER A 128 46.90 -8.20 -8.56
C SER A 128 47.01 -8.73 -7.12
N PHE A 129 46.69 -10.01 -6.96
CA PHE A 129 46.90 -10.79 -5.75
C PHE A 129 48.42 -10.85 -5.51
N GLY A 130 48.94 -9.92 -4.71
CA GLY A 130 50.35 -9.84 -4.36
C GLY A 130 50.50 -9.41 -2.91
N ASP A 131 50.86 -10.37 -2.07
CA ASP A 131 51.66 -10.21 -0.86
C ASP A 131 51.16 -9.24 0.22
N ARG A 132 50.35 -9.75 1.16
CA ARG A 132 50.34 -9.23 2.53
C ARG A 132 50.15 -10.37 3.52
N GLY A 133 51.28 -10.90 3.97
CA GLY A 133 51.37 -11.74 5.15
C GLY A 133 50.82 -11.06 6.41
N ASP A 134 50.62 -11.90 7.43
CA ASP A 134 50.26 -11.56 8.81
C ASP A 134 48.83 -11.11 9.12
N ARG A 135 47.95 -12.11 9.31
CA ARG A 135 47.00 -12.13 10.43
C ARG A 135 46.74 -13.58 10.87
N GLY A 136 47.48 -14.00 11.90
CA GLY A 136 47.35 -15.31 12.55
C GLY A 136 45.99 -15.54 13.23
N PRO A 137 45.73 -16.79 13.66
CA PRO A 137 44.41 -17.24 14.11
C PRO A 137 44.06 -16.67 15.48
N ARG A 138 42.87 -16.09 15.64
CA ARG A 138 42.34 -15.72 16.97
C ARG A 138 41.89 -16.99 17.69
N SER A 139 42.77 -17.48 18.55
CA SER A 139 42.56 -18.53 19.55
C SER A 139 41.48 -18.14 20.56
N PHE A 140 40.77 -19.17 21.03
CA PHE A 140 39.85 -19.16 22.17
C PHE A 140 40.57 -18.84 23.50
N GLY A 141 39.85 -18.25 24.46
CA GLY A 141 40.27 -17.92 25.85
C GLY A 141 40.60 -16.43 25.99
N ASP A 142 40.11 -15.63 26.96
CA ASP A 142 39.58 -15.85 28.30
C ASP A 142 38.77 -14.61 28.74
N ARG A 143 37.84 -14.79 29.69
CA ARG A 143 37.43 -13.89 30.83
C ARG A 143 37.53 -12.37 30.61
N GLU A 144 36.48 -11.56 30.79
CA GLU A 144 36.04 -11.03 32.12
C GLU A 144 34.89 -9.99 31.95
N GLY A 145 33.88 -9.99 32.84
CA GLY A 145 33.03 -8.83 33.23
C GLY A 145 31.91 -8.35 32.27
N GLY A 146 30.63 -8.67 32.56
CA GLY A 146 29.58 -7.70 32.97
C GLY A 146 28.88 -7.04 31.77
N ASP A 147 27.58 -7.08 31.47
CA ASP A 147 26.34 -7.11 32.25
C ASP A 147 25.25 -7.80 31.39
N ARG A 148 24.66 -8.90 31.86
CA ARG A 148 23.33 -9.33 31.40
C ARG A 148 22.51 -9.64 32.63
N GLY A 149 21.60 -8.72 32.97
CA GLY A 149 20.61 -8.91 34.02
C GLY A 149 19.77 -10.18 33.80
N PRO A 150 19.20 -10.76 34.88
CA PRO A 150 18.56 -12.07 34.80
C PRO A 150 17.26 -12.02 33.99
N ARG A 151 17.14 -12.94 33.02
CA ARG A 151 15.87 -13.23 32.34
C ARG A 151 14.93 -13.92 33.33
N ARG A 152 13.72 -13.40 33.52
CA ARG A 152 12.67 -14.03 34.33
C ARG A 152 12.29 -15.41 33.76
N PRO A 153 12.18 -16.47 34.59
CA PRO A 153 11.67 -17.76 34.15
C PRO A 153 10.18 -17.69 33.80
N ARG A 154 9.78 -18.41 32.74
CA ARG A 154 8.40 -18.65 32.35
C ARG A 154 7.92 -19.90 33.07
N GLU A 155 7.06 -19.76 34.08
CA GLU A 155 6.44 -20.91 34.76
C GLU A 155 5.37 -21.55 33.86
N GLY A 156 5.47 -22.87 33.75
CA GLY A 156 4.56 -23.72 32.98
C GLY A 156 3.24 -23.91 33.72
N PHE A 157 2.16 -23.85 32.95
CA PHE A 157 0.82 -24.22 33.39
C PHE A 157 0.64 -25.71 33.10
N GLU A 158 0.77 -26.55 34.14
CA GLU A 158 0.25 -27.91 34.18
C GLU A 158 -0.79 -27.98 35.31
N GLY A 159 -2.02 -28.36 34.94
CA GLY A 159 -3.20 -28.31 35.81
C GLY A 159 -3.46 -29.61 36.58
N GLY A 160 -4.59 -29.62 37.31
CA GLY A 160 -5.21 -30.85 37.79
C GLY A 160 -6.06 -30.72 39.05
N ALA A 161 -7.36 -30.53 38.84
CA ALA A 161 -8.53 -31.05 39.57
C ALA A 161 -8.53 -31.22 41.10
N GLU A 162 -9.56 -30.63 41.72
CA GLU A 162 -10.56 -31.36 42.51
C GLU A 162 -11.96 -31.08 41.93
#